data_AF-A0A4X2L0Z5-F1
#
_entry.id   AF-A0A4X2L0Z5-F1
#
_cell.length_a   1.000
_cell.length_b   1.000
_cell.length_c   1.000
_cell.angle_alpha   90.00
_cell.angle_beta   90.00
_cell.angle_gamma   90.00
#
_symmetry.space_group_name_H-M   'P 1'
#
loop_
_entity.id
_entity.type
_entity.pdbx_description
1 polymer ?
#
loop_
_entity_poly.entity_id
_entity_poly.type
_entity_poly.pdbx_seq_one_letter_code
_entity_poly.pdbx_strand_id
1 'polypeptide(L)'
;MSHQISYSQQSHRTSSGGQRQGFSGQSAVVSSKTGAFGGPGGFGGPGGFGGSSGPGGFPGIHEVTVNQSLLKPLNVEIDPQIGQVKNQEKEQIKTLNNKFAAFIDKVRYLEQQNQVLETKWQLLQDHGSTSSSDTQNLDPFFENYISSLRSYLDGLVNEKNKLNGELSSMEDLVEDFKKKYEDEINKRTAAENDFVVLKKDVDAAYMNKVELEAKVNNVMDEINFLKALYDAELSQMRSDTSDTSVVLSMDNNRFLDLDSIINEVQAQYEDIAQRSKVETVALYQTKLGELENTAGRHGDDLKNIKSEISELNRMIQRLRAEIENVKKQNANLQAAIDDAEQRGEMALKDANAKVVDLNAALQQAKDDLARLLHDYQELLTVKLALDIEIATYRKLLEGEECRLDMETGLAQGDMGQKEIFKSLSLGELGVEETGSLVMGNSLPFESAISIFWTVLIVISLISASM
;
A
#
# COMPACT_ATOMS: atom_id res chain seq x y z
N MET A 1 -35.27 31.52 -59.38
CA MET A 1 -35.16 30.09 -59.00
C MET A 1 -34.63 30.05 -57.58
N SER A 2 -35.54 29.87 -56.63
CA SER A 2 -35.27 29.92 -55.20
C SER A 2 -34.70 28.59 -54.74
N HIS A 3 -33.44 28.58 -54.26
CA HIS A 3 -32.91 27.45 -53.50
C HIS A 3 -32.78 27.85 -52.04
N GLN A 4 -33.78 27.47 -51.26
CA GLN A 4 -33.67 27.35 -49.81
C GLN A 4 -32.79 26.15 -49.49
N ILE A 5 -31.69 26.37 -48.79
CA ILE A 5 -30.92 25.29 -48.14
C ILE A 5 -31.31 25.30 -46.67
N SER A 6 -32.08 24.29 -46.29
CA SER A 6 -32.51 24.01 -44.93
C SER A 6 -31.39 23.27 -44.20
N TYR A 7 -30.85 23.87 -43.12
CA TYR A 7 -29.94 23.17 -42.21
C TYR A 7 -30.75 22.62 -41.02
N SER A 8 -30.92 21.30 -40.99
CA SER A 8 -31.47 20.58 -39.85
C SER A 8 -30.40 20.45 -38.75
N GLN A 9 -30.61 21.12 -37.62
CA GLN A 9 -29.86 20.85 -36.39
C GLN A 9 -30.41 19.58 -35.74
N GLN A 10 -29.57 18.55 -35.60
CA GLN A 10 -29.91 17.35 -34.85
C GLN A 10 -29.13 17.36 -33.54
N SER A 11 -29.87 17.60 -32.45
CA SER A 11 -29.36 17.67 -31.08
C SER A 11 -28.90 16.30 -30.58
N HIS A 12 -27.64 16.19 -30.18
CA HIS A 12 -27.16 15.05 -29.38
C HIS A 12 -27.74 15.15 -27.97
N ARG A 13 -28.54 14.14 -27.56
CA ARG A 13 -28.89 13.88 -26.16
C ARG A 13 -27.93 12.83 -25.63
N THR A 14 -26.91 13.25 -24.89
CA THR A 14 -26.15 12.35 -24.01
C THR A 14 -26.90 12.23 -22.69
N SER A 15 -27.44 11.04 -22.44
CA SER A 15 -28.12 10.69 -21.19
C SER A 15 -27.08 10.29 -20.14
N SER A 16 -26.73 11.22 -19.25
CA SER A 16 -26.01 10.94 -18.02
C SER A 16 -26.94 10.24 -17.02
N GLY A 17 -26.90 8.91 -16.98
CA GLY A 17 -27.56 8.12 -15.94
C GLY A 17 -26.67 8.04 -14.71
N GLY A 18 -26.92 8.91 -13.73
CA GLY A 18 -26.37 8.77 -12.39
C GLY A 18 -27.08 7.65 -11.63
N GLN A 19 -26.33 6.74 -11.02
CA GLN A 19 -26.87 5.78 -10.06
C GLN A 19 -26.10 5.83 -8.76
N ARG A 20 -26.90 5.86 -7.69
CA ARG A 20 -26.60 6.28 -6.33
C ARG A 20 -25.93 5.18 -5.53
N GLN A 21 -25.15 5.64 -4.53
CA GLN A 21 -24.78 4.90 -3.32
C GLN A 21 -25.98 4.18 -2.70
N GLY A 22 -25.76 2.93 -2.30
CA GLY A 22 -26.61 2.17 -1.40
C GLY A 22 -25.77 1.60 -0.26
N PHE A 23 -25.94 2.18 0.92
CA PHE A 23 -25.48 1.65 2.21
C PHE A 23 -26.50 0.63 2.72
N SER A 24 -26.04 -0.57 3.09
CA SER A 24 -26.64 -1.49 4.06
C SER A 24 -25.60 -2.58 4.33
N GLY A 25 -25.29 -3.02 5.55
CA GLY A 25 -26.06 -3.03 6.77
C GLY A 25 -26.23 -4.48 7.25
N GLN A 26 -25.27 -4.93 8.06
CA GLN A 26 -25.38 -5.94 9.13
C GLN A 26 -25.70 -7.44 8.85
N SER A 27 -24.88 -8.24 9.56
CA SER A 27 -25.23 -9.45 10.34
C SER A 27 -25.55 -10.76 9.61
N ALA A 28 -24.73 -11.79 9.88
CA ALA A 28 -25.16 -12.91 10.71
C ALA A 28 -23.99 -13.83 11.06
N VAL A 29 -23.74 -13.95 12.35
CA VAL A 29 -22.91 -14.96 13.00
C VAL A 29 -23.85 -16.09 13.43
N VAL A 30 -23.57 -17.33 13.02
CA VAL A 30 -24.14 -18.59 13.56
C VAL A 30 -23.01 -19.62 13.45
N SER A 31 -22.32 -20.02 14.53
CA SER A 31 -22.71 -20.81 15.71
C SER A 31 -22.82 -22.32 15.43
N SER A 32 -21.89 -23.08 16.00
CA SER A 32 -22.12 -24.38 16.65
C SER A 32 -21.00 -24.57 17.69
N LYS A 33 -21.34 -24.51 19.00
CA LYS A 33 -21.64 -25.65 19.90
C LYS A 33 -20.39 -26.54 20.07
N THR A 34 -19.86 -26.84 21.25
CA THR A 34 -20.45 -27.12 22.58
C THR A 34 -19.27 -27.33 23.53
N GLY A 35 -19.33 -26.84 24.77
CA GLY A 35 -19.43 -27.76 25.90
C GLY A 35 -18.65 -27.25 27.10
N ALA A 36 -19.38 -26.93 28.17
CA ALA A 36 -18.89 -26.45 29.44
C ALA A 36 -18.52 -27.62 30.38
N PHE A 37 -17.53 -27.42 31.24
CA PHE A 37 -17.43 -27.86 32.65
C PHE A 37 -16.12 -27.21 33.16
N GLY A 38 -16.11 -26.29 34.12
CA GLY A 38 -16.48 -26.49 35.52
C GLY A 38 -15.22 -26.83 36.32
N GLY A 39 -14.59 -25.85 36.98
CA GLY A 39 -13.55 -26.08 38.00
C GLY A 39 -14.16 -26.61 39.31
N PRO A 40 -13.52 -26.50 40.50
CA PRO A 40 -12.20 -25.89 40.83
C PRO A 40 -11.37 -26.68 41.89
N GLY A 41 -10.25 -26.10 42.34
CA GLY A 41 -9.60 -26.37 43.64
C GLY A 41 -8.44 -27.38 43.61
N GLY A 42 -7.34 -27.24 44.33
CA GLY A 42 -6.97 -26.35 45.44
C GLY A 42 -6.06 -27.12 46.42
N PHE A 43 -5.18 -26.40 47.13
CA PHE A 43 -4.27 -26.84 48.21
C PHE A 43 -3.03 -27.66 47.76
N GLY A 44 -1.79 -27.37 48.17
CA GLY A 44 -1.29 -26.75 49.40
C GLY A 44 -0.49 -27.81 50.18
N GLY A 45 0.83 -27.64 50.34
CA GLY A 45 1.70 -28.54 51.14
C GLY A 45 1.46 -28.39 52.66
N PRO A 46 2.44 -28.57 53.57
CA PRO A 46 3.67 -29.38 53.60
C PRO A 46 3.80 -30.20 54.93
N GLY A 47 4.96 -30.84 55.19
CA GLY A 47 5.37 -31.36 56.52
C GLY A 47 4.92 -32.80 56.81
N GLY A 48 5.59 -33.62 57.62
CA GLY A 48 6.69 -33.42 58.58
C GLY A 48 6.61 -34.54 59.63
N PHE A 49 7.67 -34.65 60.45
CA PHE A 49 7.84 -35.54 61.62
C PHE A 49 8.17 -37.02 61.31
N GLY A 50 9.28 -37.57 61.79
CA GLY A 50 9.84 -37.46 63.15
C GLY A 50 9.43 -38.75 63.88
N GLY A 51 10.29 -39.61 64.39
CA GLY A 51 11.57 -39.45 65.05
C GLY A 51 11.71 -40.61 66.06
N SER A 52 12.88 -40.70 66.72
CA SER A 52 13.13 -41.50 67.94
C SER A 52 13.18 -43.03 67.72
N SER A 53 14.10 -43.83 68.28
CA SER A 53 15.01 -43.66 69.41
C SER A 53 16.12 -44.72 69.28
N GLY A 54 17.37 -44.41 69.67
CA GLY A 54 18.35 -45.43 70.09
C GLY A 54 17.97 -46.05 71.45
N PRO A 55 18.87 -46.73 72.20
CA PRO A 55 20.32 -46.89 72.00
C PRO A 55 20.86 -48.33 72.30
N GLY A 56 22.20 -48.49 72.16
CA GLY A 56 23.15 -49.36 72.89
C GLY A 56 22.69 -50.66 73.57
N GLY A 57 23.44 -51.76 73.61
CA GLY A 57 24.88 -51.96 73.48
C GLY A 57 25.27 -53.20 74.29
N PHE A 58 26.20 -54.01 73.75
CA PHE A 58 27.08 -54.99 74.44
C PHE A 58 26.44 -56.22 75.15
N PRO A 59 27.23 -57.25 75.54
CA PRO A 59 28.51 -57.77 75.03
C PRO A 59 28.48 -59.30 74.77
N GLY A 60 29.57 -59.84 74.21
CA GLY A 60 29.86 -61.28 74.28
C GLY A 60 30.30 -61.73 75.69
N ILE A 61 30.45 -63.05 75.91
CA ILE A 61 31.47 -63.75 76.75
C ILE A 61 31.08 -65.24 77.02
N HIS A 62 31.98 -66.13 76.62
CA HIS A 62 32.50 -67.36 77.26
C HIS A 62 31.70 -68.67 77.43
N GLU A 63 32.42 -69.72 77.02
CA GLU A 63 32.40 -71.13 77.39
C GLU A 63 32.65 -71.37 78.90
N VAL A 64 31.82 -72.17 79.59
CA VAL A 64 32.12 -72.83 80.87
C VAL A 64 31.28 -74.12 81.06
N THR A 65 31.97 -75.25 80.96
CA THR A 65 31.93 -76.46 81.84
C THR A 65 30.63 -77.28 82.00
N VAL A 66 30.71 -78.52 81.50
CA VAL A 66 29.76 -79.63 81.71
C VAL A 66 29.77 -80.10 83.18
N ASN A 67 28.63 -80.01 83.87
CA ASN A 67 28.44 -80.60 85.19
C ASN A 67 27.83 -82.01 85.04
N GLN A 68 28.67 -83.06 85.08
CA GLN A 68 28.29 -84.47 84.89
C GLN A 68 27.56 -85.09 86.11
N SER A 69 26.69 -84.35 86.80
CA SER A 69 26.07 -84.84 88.06
C SER A 69 24.57 -84.58 88.21
N LEU A 70 23.85 -84.18 87.16
CA LEU A 70 22.39 -84.04 87.18
C LEU A 70 21.67 -84.85 86.08
N LEU A 71 22.33 -85.90 85.56
CA LEU A 71 21.72 -86.97 84.75
C LEU A 71 20.85 -87.90 85.62
N LYS A 72 19.71 -87.38 86.11
CA LYS A 72 18.58 -88.20 86.56
C LYS A 72 17.31 -87.69 85.87
N PRO A 73 16.66 -88.48 84.99
CA PRO A 73 15.42 -88.05 84.37
C PRO A 73 14.33 -87.97 85.44
N LEU A 74 13.89 -86.74 85.73
CA LEU A 74 12.67 -86.48 86.49
C LEU A 74 11.48 -86.67 85.53
N ASN A 75 10.79 -87.79 85.73
CA ASN A 75 9.52 -88.10 85.07
C ASN A 75 8.43 -87.21 85.67
N VAL A 76 8.13 -86.08 85.01
CA VAL A 76 6.94 -85.29 85.29
C VAL A 76 5.88 -85.77 84.32
N GLU A 77 4.87 -86.46 84.83
CA GLU A 77 3.66 -86.83 84.10
C GLU A 77 2.98 -85.53 83.62
N ILE A 78 3.26 -85.16 82.37
CA ILE A 78 2.57 -84.07 81.67
C ILE A 78 1.19 -84.59 81.32
N ASP A 79 0.19 -83.89 81.84
CA ASP A 79 -1.23 -84.08 81.57
C ASP A 79 -1.50 -84.36 80.08
N PRO A 80 -2.11 -85.52 79.72
CA PRO A 80 -2.35 -85.92 78.34
C PRO A 80 -3.24 -84.94 77.54
N GLN A 81 -3.94 -83.99 78.19
CA GLN A 81 -4.69 -82.95 77.48
C GLN A 81 -3.83 -81.80 76.93
N ILE A 82 -2.70 -81.44 77.58
CA ILE A 82 -1.81 -80.36 77.12
C ILE A 82 -0.93 -80.80 75.94
N GLY A 83 -0.58 -82.10 75.87
CA GLY A 83 0.16 -82.69 74.75
C GLY A 83 -0.64 -82.70 73.44
N GLN A 84 -1.95 -82.91 73.51
CA GLN A 84 -2.82 -82.91 72.32
C GLN A 84 -2.98 -81.51 71.71
N VAL A 85 -3.17 -80.47 72.54
CA VAL A 85 -3.27 -79.08 72.06
C VAL A 85 -1.96 -78.60 71.46
N LYS A 86 -0.81 -78.87 72.11
CA LYS A 86 0.51 -78.52 71.54
C LYS A 86 0.83 -79.28 70.26
N ASN A 87 0.39 -80.54 70.12
CA ASN A 87 0.53 -81.27 68.86
C ASN A 87 -0.36 -80.68 67.76
N GLN A 88 -1.61 -80.32 68.07
CA GLN A 88 -2.50 -79.65 67.13
C GLN A 88 -1.96 -78.27 66.69
N GLU A 89 -1.46 -77.44 67.60
CA GLU A 89 -0.80 -76.17 67.26
C GLU A 89 0.45 -76.39 66.41
N LYS A 90 1.28 -77.39 66.73
CA LYS A 90 2.45 -77.76 65.93
C LYS A 90 2.07 -78.21 64.52
N GLU A 91 0.95 -78.92 64.37
CA GLU A 91 0.45 -79.39 63.08
C GLU A 91 -0.17 -78.26 62.24
N GLN A 92 -0.87 -77.32 62.90
CA GLN A 92 -1.35 -76.10 62.27
C GLN A 92 -0.19 -75.19 61.82
N ILE A 93 0.84 -75.00 62.66
CA ILE A 93 2.04 -74.25 62.31
C ILE A 93 2.80 -74.93 61.17
N LYS A 94 2.86 -76.27 61.13
CA LYS A 94 3.44 -77.00 59.98
C LYS A 94 2.63 -76.79 58.70
N THR A 95 1.31 -76.82 58.78
CA THR A 95 0.44 -76.60 57.62
C THR A 95 0.55 -75.16 57.12
N LEU A 96 0.65 -74.20 58.04
CA LEU A 96 0.86 -72.79 57.70
C LEU A 96 2.26 -72.55 57.12
N ASN A 97 3.30 -73.18 57.68
CA ASN A 97 4.65 -73.13 57.11
C ASN A 97 4.72 -73.78 55.72
N ASN A 98 4.04 -74.91 55.50
CA ASN A 98 3.97 -75.52 54.18
C ASN A 98 3.25 -74.60 53.17
N LYS A 99 2.22 -73.86 53.61
CA LYS A 99 1.59 -72.83 52.80
C LYS A 99 2.53 -71.65 52.52
N PHE A 100 3.29 -71.19 53.51
CA PHE A 100 4.30 -70.14 53.30
C PHE A 100 5.41 -70.58 52.36
N ALA A 101 5.91 -71.81 52.48
CA ALA A 101 6.88 -72.38 51.54
C ALA A 101 6.31 -72.40 50.11
N ALA A 102 5.06 -72.83 49.93
CA ALA A 102 4.40 -72.81 48.62
C ALA A 102 4.22 -71.38 48.06
N PHE A 103 3.95 -70.39 48.92
CA PHE A 103 3.89 -68.98 48.50
C PHE A 103 5.27 -68.42 48.14
N ILE A 104 6.32 -68.77 48.89
CA ILE A 104 7.71 -68.38 48.59
C ILE A 104 8.12 -68.96 47.23
N ASP A 105 7.83 -70.24 46.96
CA ASP A 105 8.10 -70.86 45.67
C ASP A 105 7.34 -70.18 44.54
N LYS A 106 6.08 -69.76 44.79
CA LYS A 106 5.28 -69.04 43.80
C LYS A 106 5.83 -67.64 43.51
N VAL A 107 6.26 -66.90 44.52
CA VAL A 107 6.89 -65.58 44.36
C VAL A 107 8.19 -65.71 43.58
N ARG A 108 9.03 -66.70 43.91
CA ARG A 108 10.29 -66.95 43.21
C ARG A 108 10.09 -67.31 41.74
N TYR A 109 9.07 -68.09 41.44
CA TYR A 109 8.68 -68.40 40.06
C TYR A 109 8.23 -67.16 39.28
N LEU A 110 7.45 -66.28 39.91
CA LEU A 110 6.99 -65.04 39.29
C LEU A 110 8.13 -64.03 39.09
N GLU A 111 9.06 -63.91 40.03
CA GLU A 111 10.28 -63.11 39.88
C GLU A 111 11.13 -63.60 38.70
N GLN A 112 11.32 -64.92 38.57
CA GLN A 112 12.07 -65.50 37.48
C GLN A 112 11.39 -65.25 36.12
N GLN A 113 10.06 -65.31 36.05
CA GLN A 113 9.32 -64.96 34.83
C GLN A 113 9.44 -63.48 34.47
N ASN A 114 9.35 -62.58 35.46
CA ASN A 114 9.54 -61.15 35.23
C ASN A 114 10.94 -60.85 34.71
N GLN A 115 11.97 -61.50 35.25
CA GLN A 115 13.34 -61.30 34.78
C GLN A 115 13.53 -61.72 33.31
N VAL A 116 12.88 -62.82 32.90
CA VAL A 116 12.88 -63.26 31.48
C VAL A 116 12.14 -62.27 30.58
N LEU A 117 11.01 -61.73 31.05
CA LEU A 117 10.26 -60.71 30.31
C LEU A 117 11.06 -59.40 30.16
N GLU A 118 11.75 -58.97 31.21
CA GLU A 118 12.63 -57.80 31.20
C GLU A 118 13.74 -57.94 30.16
N THR A 119 14.39 -59.11 30.13
CA THR A 119 15.47 -59.40 29.18
C THR A 119 14.95 -59.45 27.74
N LYS A 120 13.75 -60.00 27.52
CA LYS A 120 13.09 -60.03 26.21
C LYS A 120 12.68 -58.63 25.74
N TRP A 121 12.22 -57.78 26.65
CA TRP A 121 11.88 -56.39 26.36
C TRP A 121 13.12 -55.60 25.90
N GLN A 122 14.24 -55.72 26.63
CA GLN A 122 15.50 -55.08 26.26
C GLN A 122 15.99 -55.51 24.87
N LEU A 123 16.00 -56.82 24.60
CA LEU A 123 16.42 -57.34 23.28
C LEU A 123 15.55 -56.83 22.13
N LEU A 124 14.22 -56.73 22.33
CA LEU A 124 13.31 -56.20 21.31
C LEU A 124 13.50 -54.70 21.09
N GLN A 125 13.82 -53.96 22.15
CA GLN A 125 14.08 -52.52 22.04
C GLN A 125 15.41 -52.25 21.31
N ASP A 126 16.44 -53.04 21.58
CA ASP A 126 17.73 -52.94 20.89
C ASP A 126 17.61 -53.32 19.40
N HIS A 127 16.83 -54.35 19.07
CA HIS A 127 16.58 -54.74 17.67
C HIS A 127 15.64 -53.76 16.94
N GLY A 128 14.64 -53.22 17.63
CA GLY A 128 13.69 -52.24 17.09
C GLY A 128 14.31 -50.87 16.85
N SER A 129 15.34 -50.50 17.62
CA SER A 129 16.01 -49.20 17.48
C SER A 129 17.11 -49.21 16.41
N THR A 130 17.68 -50.37 16.06
CA THR A 130 18.83 -50.46 15.13
C THR A 130 18.48 -50.94 13.72
N SER A 131 17.34 -51.61 13.48
CA SER A 131 17.08 -52.26 12.19
C SER A 131 16.11 -51.54 11.24
N SER A 132 15.40 -50.49 11.66
CA SER A 132 14.31 -49.92 10.83
C SER A 132 14.48 -48.46 10.40
N SER A 133 15.32 -47.65 11.06
CA SER A 133 15.33 -46.20 10.80
C SER A 133 16.46 -45.73 9.87
N ASP A 134 17.65 -46.33 9.89
CA ASP A 134 18.83 -45.65 9.34
C ASP A 134 19.31 -46.13 7.96
N THR A 135 18.78 -47.24 7.42
CA THR A 135 19.28 -47.80 6.14
C THR A 135 18.48 -47.39 4.90
N GLN A 136 17.36 -46.69 5.06
CA GLN A 136 16.51 -46.19 3.95
C GLN A 136 15.89 -44.82 4.26
N ASN A 137 16.66 -43.90 4.85
CA ASN A 137 16.19 -42.52 5.06
C ASN A 137 16.12 -41.79 3.70
N LEU A 138 14.93 -41.79 3.08
CA LEU A 138 14.63 -41.11 1.82
C LEU A 138 14.35 -39.61 1.99
N ASP A 139 14.21 -39.15 3.23
CA ASP A 139 13.91 -37.75 3.56
C ASP A 139 14.89 -36.74 2.95
N PRO A 140 16.22 -36.96 2.94
CA PRO A 140 17.15 -36.04 2.29
C PRO A 140 16.96 -35.96 0.77
N PHE A 141 16.48 -37.04 0.12
CA PHE A 141 16.19 -37.03 -1.31
C PHE A 141 14.94 -36.22 -1.62
N PHE A 142 13.87 -36.41 -0.82
CA PHE A 142 12.65 -35.62 -0.95
C PHE A 142 12.88 -34.15 -0.61
N GLU A 143 13.65 -33.84 0.43
CA GLU A 143 14.00 -32.46 0.78
C GLU A 143 14.82 -31.76 -0.30
N ASN A 144 15.79 -32.46 -0.91
CA ASN A 144 16.54 -31.91 -2.04
C ASN A 144 15.64 -31.69 -3.28
N TYR A 145 14.71 -32.61 -3.55
CA TYR A 145 13.75 -32.45 -4.64
C TYR A 145 12.77 -31.30 -4.40
N ILE A 146 12.25 -31.18 -3.18
CA ILE A 146 11.39 -30.06 -2.75
C ILE A 146 12.15 -28.74 -2.84
N SER A 147 13.41 -28.70 -2.38
CA SER A 147 14.26 -27.51 -2.45
C SER A 147 14.54 -27.10 -3.90
N SER A 148 14.80 -28.05 -4.79
CA SER A 148 14.95 -27.80 -6.23
C SER A 148 13.67 -27.24 -6.85
N LEU A 149 12.51 -27.82 -6.53
CA LEU A 149 11.21 -27.32 -6.99
C LEU A 149 10.89 -25.91 -6.46
N ARG A 150 11.24 -25.61 -5.21
CA ARG A 150 11.08 -24.26 -4.63
C ARG A 150 11.98 -23.26 -5.35
N SER A 151 13.25 -23.60 -5.59
CA SER A 151 14.15 -22.72 -6.34
C SER A 151 13.66 -22.50 -7.78
N TYR A 152 13.07 -23.49 -8.42
CA TYR A 152 12.47 -23.35 -9.75
C TYR A 152 11.24 -22.42 -9.72
N LEU A 153 10.38 -22.58 -8.71
CA LEU A 153 9.22 -21.71 -8.49
C LEU A 153 9.65 -20.25 -8.25
N ASP A 154 10.66 -20.03 -7.41
CA ASP A 154 11.19 -18.69 -7.15
C ASP A 154 11.78 -18.06 -8.42
N GLY A 155 12.47 -18.85 -9.25
CA GLY A 155 12.93 -18.43 -10.57
C GLY A 155 11.77 -17.98 -11.47
N LEU A 156 10.70 -18.78 -11.55
CA LEU A 156 9.50 -18.43 -12.31
C LEU A 156 8.80 -17.17 -11.76
N VAL A 157 8.73 -17.02 -10.45
CA VAL A 157 8.12 -15.85 -9.80
C VAL A 157 8.92 -14.58 -10.12
N ASN A 158 10.25 -14.66 -10.09
CA ASN A 158 11.12 -13.54 -10.46
C ASN A 158 10.97 -13.17 -11.94
N GLU A 159 10.91 -14.15 -12.83
CA GLU A 159 10.66 -13.91 -14.26
C GLU A 159 9.28 -13.28 -14.49
N LYS A 160 8.25 -13.80 -13.83
CA LYS A 160 6.89 -13.23 -13.89
C LYS A 160 6.85 -11.80 -13.36
N ASN A 161 7.57 -11.49 -12.29
CA ASN A 161 7.66 -10.14 -11.75
C ASN A 161 8.42 -9.19 -12.69
N LYS A 162 9.50 -9.67 -13.31
CA LYS A 162 10.24 -8.92 -14.33
C LYS A 162 9.37 -8.59 -15.54
N LEU A 163 8.68 -9.60 -16.09
CA LEU A 163 7.75 -9.42 -17.21
C LEU A 163 6.59 -8.49 -16.84
N ASN A 164 6.08 -8.56 -15.61
CA ASN A 164 5.04 -7.64 -15.13
C ASN A 164 5.55 -6.20 -15.03
N GLY A 165 6.82 -6.00 -14.64
CA GLY A 165 7.47 -4.69 -14.66
C GLY A 165 7.64 -4.14 -16.07
N GLU A 166 8.08 -4.97 -17.02
CA GLU A 166 8.18 -4.60 -18.44
C GLU A 166 6.82 -4.27 -19.05
N LEU A 167 5.78 -5.05 -18.71
CA LEU A 167 4.40 -4.79 -19.12
C LEU A 167 3.90 -3.44 -18.59
N SER A 168 4.07 -3.17 -17.30
CA SER A 168 3.67 -1.89 -16.69
C SER A 168 4.40 -0.72 -17.33
N SER A 169 5.71 -0.85 -17.58
CA SER A 169 6.48 0.20 -18.26
C SER A 169 6.02 0.45 -19.69
N MET A 170 5.61 -0.60 -20.40
CA MET A 170 5.05 -0.48 -21.75
C MET A 170 3.66 0.16 -21.72
N GLU A 171 2.81 -0.21 -20.76
CA GLU A 171 1.49 0.40 -20.54
C GLU A 171 1.61 1.91 -20.26
N ASP A 172 2.54 2.32 -19.40
CA ASP A 172 2.82 3.73 -19.10
C ASP A 172 3.24 4.49 -20.38
N LEU A 173 4.13 3.90 -21.19
CA LEU A 173 4.57 4.50 -22.45
C LEU A 173 3.41 4.64 -23.46
N VAL A 174 2.53 3.64 -23.54
CA VAL A 174 1.34 3.68 -24.40
C VAL A 174 0.37 4.77 -23.95
N GLU A 175 0.13 4.91 -22.65
CA GLU A 175 -0.75 5.96 -22.12
C GLU A 175 -0.14 7.36 -22.34
N ASP A 176 1.17 7.50 -22.19
CA ASP A 176 1.90 8.73 -22.51
C ASP A 176 1.76 9.11 -24.00
N PHE A 177 1.91 8.15 -24.92
CA PHE A 177 1.70 8.41 -26.34
C PHE A 177 0.25 8.75 -26.64
N LYS A 178 -0.70 8.02 -26.06
CA LYS A 178 -2.14 8.30 -26.22
C LYS A 178 -2.47 9.72 -25.77
N LYS A 179 -1.97 10.15 -24.61
CA LYS A 179 -2.12 11.51 -24.11
C LYS A 179 -1.53 12.55 -25.08
N LYS A 180 -0.32 12.31 -25.61
CA LYS A 180 0.29 13.18 -26.63
C LYS A 180 -0.55 13.26 -27.90
N TYR A 181 -1.14 12.15 -28.35
CA TYR A 181 -2.04 12.13 -29.50
C TYR A 181 -3.33 12.91 -29.24
N GLU A 182 -3.94 12.75 -28.07
CA GLU A 182 -5.12 13.53 -27.68
C GLU A 182 -4.81 15.04 -27.62
N ASP A 183 -3.67 15.43 -27.04
CA ASP A 183 -3.20 16.81 -27.02
C ASP A 183 -2.97 17.37 -28.43
N GLU A 184 -2.37 16.59 -29.33
CA GLU A 184 -2.13 17.01 -30.71
C GLU A 184 -3.42 17.14 -31.51
N ILE A 185 -4.40 16.24 -31.30
CA ILE A 185 -5.75 16.35 -31.87
C ILE A 185 -6.41 17.65 -31.38
N ASN A 186 -6.36 17.92 -30.08
CA ASN A 186 -6.95 19.12 -29.50
C ASN A 186 -6.30 20.40 -30.06
N LYS A 187 -4.96 20.43 -30.17
CA LYS A 187 -4.22 21.54 -30.78
C LYS A 187 -4.58 21.73 -32.26
N ARG A 188 -4.67 20.64 -33.02
CA ARG A 188 -5.10 20.68 -34.42
C ARG A 188 -6.52 21.23 -34.55
N THR A 189 -7.46 20.77 -33.73
CA THR A 189 -8.84 21.26 -33.74
C THR A 189 -8.92 22.73 -33.35
N ALA A 190 -8.12 23.19 -32.38
CA ALA A 190 -8.03 24.61 -32.03
C ALA A 190 -7.51 25.45 -33.20
N ALA A 191 -6.40 25.03 -33.82
CA ALA A 191 -5.84 25.71 -34.99
C ALA A 191 -6.80 25.69 -36.20
N GLU A 192 -7.56 24.62 -36.40
CA GLU A 192 -8.58 24.52 -37.44
C GLU A 192 -9.77 25.46 -37.18
N ASN A 193 -10.21 25.57 -35.92
CA ASN A 193 -11.22 26.54 -35.52
C ASN A 193 -10.73 27.99 -35.77
N ASP A 194 -9.51 28.32 -35.38
CA ASP A 194 -8.90 29.62 -35.62
C ASP A 194 -8.80 29.92 -37.12
N PHE A 195 -8.42 28.93 -37.93
CA PHE A 195 -8.38 29.05 -39.39
C PHE A 195 -9.77 29.33 -39.99
N VAL A 196 -10.82 28.66 -39.49
CA VAL A 196 -12.20 28.90 -39.94
C VAL A 196 -12.66 30.32 -39.60
N VAL A 197 -12.33 30.82 -38.40
CA VAL A 197 -12.63 32.20 -38.00
C VAL A 197 -11.87 33.19 -38.89
N LEU A 198 -10.57 32.98 -39.08
CA LEU A 198 -9.74 33.84 -39.91
C LEU A 198 -10.25 33.88 -41.36
N LYS A 199 -10.68 32.73 -41.89
CA LYS A 199 -11.30 32.67 -43.23
C LYS A 199 -12.57 33.51 -43.31
N LYS A 200 -13.44 33.43 -42.30
CA LYS A 200 -14.66 34.25 -42.23
C LYS A 200 -14.32 35.75 -42.17
N ASP A 201 -13.29 36.12 -41.43
CA ASP A 201 -12.84 37.52 -41.33
C ASP A 201 -12.23 38.02 -42.65
N VAL A 202 -11.47 37.18 -43.35
CA VAL A 202 -10.95 37.47 -44.70
C VAL A 202 -12.09 37.66 -45.70
N ASP A 203 -13.09 36.77 -45.70
CA ASP A 203 -14.25 36.88 -46.57
C ASP A 203 -15.05 38.15 -46.26
N ALA A 204 -15.25 38.49 -44.99
CA ALA A 204 -15.91 39.73 -44.57
C ALA A 204 -15.13 40.98 -45.00
N ALA A 205 -13.80 40.99 -44.84
CA ALA A 205 -12.94 42.07 -45.31
C ALA A 205 -12.97 42.21 -46.83
N TYR A 206 -13.03 41.09 -47.56
CA TYR A 206 -13.17 41.09 -49.01
C TYR A 206 -14.51 41.68 -49.46
N MET A 207 -15.62 41.30 -48.83
CA MET A 207 -16.93 41.88 -49.13
C MET A 207 -16.97 43.38 -48.87
N ASN A 208 -16.40 43.85 -47.75
CA ASN A 208 -16.26 45.28 -47.46
C ASN A 208 -15.40 46.00 -48.50
N LYS A 209 -14.29 45.39 -48.93
CA LYS A 209 -13.43 45.94 -49.99
C LYS A 209 -14.22 46.12 -51.28
N VAL A 210 -14.94 45.09 -51.73
CA VAL A 210 -15.75 45.15 -52.96
C VAL A 210 -16.85 46.22 -52.85
N GLU A 211 -17.50 46.35 -51.70
CA GLU A 211 -18.49 47.41 -51.47
C GLU A 211 -17.87 48.81 -51.56
N LEU A 212 -16.69 49.00 -50.97
CA LEU A 212 -15.95 50.26 -51.05
C LEU A 212 -15.49 50.56 -52.47
N GLU A 213 -14.99 49.58 -53.22
CA GLU A 213 -14.63 49.73 -54.63
C GLU A 213 -15.85 50.14 -55.48
N ALA A 214 -17.03 49.56 -55.23
CA ALA A 214 -18.26 49.96 -55.90
C ALA A 214 -18.66 51.42 -55.56
N LYS A 215 -18.51 51.85 -54.31
CA LYS A 215 -18.75 53.25 -53.91
C LYS A 215 -17.77 54.20 -54.58
N VAL A 216 -16.49 53.83 -54.69
CA VAL A 216 -15.48 54.62 -55.40
C VAL A 216 -15.84 54.75 -56.87
N ASN A 217 -16.23 53.67 -57.54
CA ASN A 217 -16.65 53.71 -58.94
C ASN A 217 -17.89 54.59 -59.14
N ASN A 218 -18.90 54.46 -58.28
CA ASN A 218 -20.11 55.31 -58.34
C ASN A 218 -19.77 56.80 -58.21
N VAL A 219 -18.90 57.17 -57.25
CA VAL A 219 -18.45 58.57 -57.09
C VAL A 219 -17.63 59.03 -58.29
N MET A 220 -16.82 58.14 -58.87
CA MET A 220 -16.03 58.47 -60.05
C MET A 220 -16.91 58.70 -61.28
N ASP A 221 -17.96 57.90 -61.46
CA ASP A 221 -18.95 58.08 -62.51
C ASP A 221 -19.74 59.38 -62.32
N GLU A 222 -20.10 59.73 -61.08
CA GLU A 222 -20.74 61.01 -60.75
C GLU A 222 -19.84 62.21 -61.07
N ILE A 223 -18.55 62.13 -60.72
CA ILE A 223 -17.55 63.15 -61.10
C ILE A 223 -17.44 63.28 -62.62
N ASN A 224 -17.40 62.17 -63.35
CA ASN A 224 -17.31 62.18 -64.80
C ASN A 224 -18.57 62.76 -65.45
N PHE A 225 -19.75 62.43 -64.92
CA PHE A 225 -21.01 63.00 -65.34
C PHE A 225 -21.04 64.52 -65.14
N LEU A 226 -20.66 65.00 -63.95
CA LEU A 226 -20.60 66.43 -63.65
C LEU A 226 -19.61 67.17 -64.55
N LYS A 227 -18.43 66.59 -64.82
CA LYS A 227 -17.47 67.16 -65.78
C LYS A 227 -18.06 67.28 -67.18
N ALA A 228 -18.67 66.21 -67.69
CA ALA A 228 -19.30 66.22 -69.01
C ALA A 228 -20.45 67.23 -69.11
N LEU A 229 -21.25 67.36 -68.03
CA LEU A 229 -22.31 68.35 -67.92
C LEU A 229 -21.75 69.78 -67.99
N TYR A 230 -20.72 70.08 -67.20
CA TYR A 230 -20.10 71.41 -67.22
C TYR A 230 -19.42 71.74 -68.55
N ASP A 231 -18.76 70.78 -69.20
CA ASP A 231 -18.18 70.98 -70.53
C ASP A 231 -19.26 71.26 -71.59
N ALA A 232 -20.42 70.59 -71.51
CA ALA A 232 -21.56 70.82 -72.39
C ALA A 232 -22.18 72.21 -72.14
N GLU A 233 -22.39 72.58 -70.88
CA GLU A 233 -22.94 73.90 -70.50
C GLU A 233 -22.00 75.03 -70.93
N LEU A 234 -20.68 74.89 -70.74
CA LEU A 234 -19.70 75.84 -71.24
C LEU A 234 -19.71 75.95 -72.77
N SER A 235 -19.91 74.83 -73.48
CA SER A 235 -20.00 74.82 -74.94
C SER A 235 -21.28 75.52 -75.42
N GLN A 236 -22.41 75.28 -74.75
CA GLN A 236 -23.67 75.98 -75.02
C GLN A 236 -23.54 77.48 -74.78
N MET A 237 -23.02 77.89 -73.62
CA MET A 237 -22.78 79.30 -73.29
C MET A 237 -21.88 80.01 -74.32
N ARG A 238 -20.88 79.30 -74.86
CA ARG A 238 -20.03 79.80 -75.94
C ARG A 238 -20.80 79.94 -77.25
N SER A 239 -21.67 78.99 -77.59
CA SER A 239 -22.58 79.09 -78.74
C SER A 239 -23.51 80.28 -78.57
N ASP A 240 -24.20 80.40 -77.44
CA ASP A 240 -25.16 81.48 -77.16
C ASP A 240 -24.47 82.85 -77.21
N THR A 241 -23.24 82.97 -76.70
CA THR A 241 -22.43 84.20 -76.82
C THR A 241 -22.05 84.50 -78.27
N SER A 242 -21.77 83.47 -79.10
CA SER A 242 -21.47 83.66 -80.53
C SER A 242 -22.71 83.94 -81.37
N ASP A 243 -23.86 83.36 -81.04
CA ASP A 243 -25.14 83.52 -81.73
C ASP A 243 -25.79 84.88 -81.38
N THR A 244 -25.51 85.43 -80.19
CA THR A 244 -25.93 86.78 -79.79
C THR A 244 -25.10 87.90 -80.45
N SER A 245 -24.03 87.57 -81.19
CA SER A 245 -23.26 88.52 -82.00
C SER A 245 -23.96 88.95 -83.30
N VAL A 246 -25.17 88.48 -83.57
CA VAL A 246 -25.97 88.90 -84.73
C VAL A 246 -26.86 90.08 -84.35
N VAL A 247 -26.52 91.25 -84.88
CA VAL A 247 -27.36 92.46 -84.83
C VAL A 247 -28.67 92.15 -85.54
N LEU A 248 -29.71 91.85 -84.75
CA LEU A 248 -31.08 91.68 -85.22
C LEU A 248 -31.72 93.06 -85.34
N SER A 249 -31.80 93.58 -86.57
CA SER A 249 -32.76 94.63 -86.92
C SER A 249 -34.16 94.00 -86.89
N MET A 250 -34.90 94.28 -85.82
CA MET A 250 -36.30 93.89 -85.68
C MET A 250 -37.15 94.62 -86.73
N ASP A 251 -37.70 93.86 -87.70
CA ASP A 251 -38.87 94.32 -88.44
C ASP A 251 -40.12 94.02 -87.62
N ASN A 252 -40.46 95.05 -86.86
CA ASN A 252 -41.54 95.10 -85.89
C ASN A 252 -42.84 95.48 -86.61
N ASN A 253 -43.52 94.52 -87.25
CA ASN A 253 -44.95 94.66 -87.49
C ASN A 253 -45.64 93.32 -87.75
N ARG A 254 -46.00 92.63 -86.67
CA ARG A 254 -47.17 91.77 -86.64
C ARG A 254 -47.97 92.20 -85.43
N PHE A 255 -49.25 92.50 -85.65
CA PHE A 255 -50.19 92.81 -84.59
C PHE A 255 -50.22 91.60 -83.64
N LEU A 256 -49.48 91.72 -82.53
CA LEU A 256 -49.43 90.74 -81.46
C LEU A 256 -50.63 91.02 -80.58
N ASP A 257 -51.46 89.99 -80.38
CA ASP A 257 -52.50 90.01 -79.37
C ASP A 257 -51.84 90.02 -77.99
N LEU A 258 -51.54 91.22 -77.52
CA LEU A 258 -50.83 91.48 -76.27
C LEU A 258 -51.57 90.84 -75.09
N ASP A 259 -52.90 90.79 -75.14
CA ASP A 259 -53.70 90.22 -74.05
C ASP A 259 -53.53 88.70 -73.98
N SER A 260 -53.51 88.00 -75.11
CA SER A 260 -53.24 86.55 -75.14
C SER A 260 -51.85 86.20 -74.63
N ILE A 261 -50.82 86.97 -75.03
CA ILE A 261 -49.44 86.74 -74.57
C ILE A 261 -49.27 87.09 -73.09
N ILE A 262 -49.88 88.17 -72.60
CA ILE A 262 -49.86 88.53 -71.18
C ILE A 262 -50.53 87.44 -70.34
N ASN A 263 -51.66 86.89 -70.81
CA ASN A 263 -52.34 85.79 -70.12
C ASN A 263 -51.52 84.49 -70.13
N GLU A 264 -50.86 84.15 -71.25
CA GLU A 264 -49.96 83.00 -71.36
C GLU A 264 -48.76 83.15 -70.42
N VAL A 265 -48.14 84.34 -70.38
CA VAL A 265 -47.02 84.65 -69.48
C VAL A 265 -47.47 84.59 -68.03
N GLN A 266 -48.65 85.14 -67.68
CA GLN A 266 -49.21 85.00 -66.33
C GLN A 266 -49.45 83.54 -65.96
N ALA A 267 -50.01 82.72 -66.85
CA ALA A 267 -50.21 81.30 -66.61
C ALA A 267 -48.90 80.53 -66.39
N GLN A 268 -47.85 80.86 -67.14
CA GLN A 268 -46.51 80.29 -66.97
C GLN A 268 -45.90 80.68 -65.62
N TYR A 269 -46.01 81.94 -65.19
CA TYR A 269 -45.54 82.38 -63.88
C TYR A 269 -46.31 81.73 -62.72
N GLU A 270 -47.63 81.59 -62.86
CA GLU A 270 -48.48 80.89 -61.90
C GLU A 270 -48.07 79.40 -61.78
N ASP A 271 -47.83 78.71 -62.91
CA ASP A 271 -47.38 77.31 -62.91
C ASP A 271 -45.97 77.15 -62.32
N ILE A 272 -45.02 78.03 -62.66
CA ILE A 272 -43.67 78.01 -62.07
C ILE A 272 -43.72 78.27 -60.56
N ALA A 273 -44.53 79.22 -60.11
CA ALA A 273 -44.71 79.50 -58.68
C ALA A 273 -45.36 78.32 -57.94
N GLN A 274 -46.36 77.68 -58.55
CA GLN A 274 -46.99 76.48 -57.98
C GLN A 274 -46.02 75.30 -57.92
N ARG A 275 -45.27 75.03 -58.99
CA ARG A 275 -44.25 73.97 -59.03
C ARG A 275 -43.18 74.19 -57.97
N SER A 276 -42.65 75.41 -57.85
CA SER A 276 -41.65 75.76 -56.84
C SER A 276 -42.18 75.53 -55.41
N LYS A 277 -43.45 75.87 -55.14
CA LYS A 277 -44.09 75.61 -53.85
C LYS A 277 -44.23 74.11 -53.58
N VAL A 278 -44.71 73.34 -54.55
CA VAL A 278 -44.89 71.88 -54.42
C VAL A 278 -43.54 71.19 -54.21
N GLU A 279 -42.52 71.56 -54.98
CA GLU A 279 -41.17 71.01 -54.86
C GLU A 279 -40.55 71.34 -53.51
N THR A 280 -40.71 72.57 -53.03
CA THR A 280 -40.25 72.97 -51.68
C THR A 280 -40.94 72.16 -50.58
N VAL A 281 -42.26 71.97 -50.68
CA VAL A 281 -43.02 71.14 -49.72
C VAL A 281 -42.57 69.69 -49.78
N ALA A 282 -42.37 69.12 -50.97
CA ALA A 282 -41.90 67.75 -51.16
C ALA A 282 -40.48 67.55 -50.61
N LEU A 283 -39.58 68.52 -50.80
CA LEU A 283 -38.23 68.53 -50.22
C LEU A 283 -38.28 68.53 -48.69
N TYR A 284 -39.08 69.41 -48.09
CA TYR A 284 -39.22 69.45 -46.63
C TYR A 284 -39.85 68.16 -46.07
N GLN A 285 -40.85 67.61 -46.75
CA GLN A 285 -41.48 66.36 -46.35
C GLN A 285 -40.49 65.18 -46.42
N THR A 286 -39.67 65.12 -47.48
CA THR A 286 -38.60 64.12 -47.61
C THR A 286 -37.56 64.29 -46.50
N LYS A 287 -37.11 65.52 -46.24
CA LYS A 287 -36.13 65.80 -45.16
C LYS A 287 -36.66 65.45 -43.77
N LEU A 288 -37.93 65.73 -43.49
CA LEU A 288 -38.57 65.32 -42.23
C LEU A 288 -38.65 63.79 -42.12
N GLY A 289 -39.03 63.09 -43.20
CA GLY A 289 -39.06 61.63 -43.23
C GLY A 289 -37.67 60.99 -43.07
N GLU A 290 -36.62 61.58 -43.65
CA GLU A 290 -35.23 61.15 -43.44
C GLU A 290 -34.80 61.33 -41.98
N LEU A 291 -35.14 62.46 -41.35
CA LEU A 291 -34.85 62.73 -39.94
C LEU A 291 -35.62 61.78 -39.00
N GLU A 292 -36.88 61.49 -39.28
CA GLU A 292 -37.66 60.52 -38.52
C GLU A 292 -37.10 59.09 -38.67
N ASN A 293 -36.72 58.69 -39.88
CA ASN A 293 -36.12 57.38 -40.13
C ASN A 293 -34.75 57.22 -39.47
N THR A 294 -33.91 58.26 -39.48
CA THR A 294 -32.60 58.25 -38.82
C THR A 294 -32.74 58.27 -37.31
N ALA A 295 -33.66 59.08 -36.76
CA ALA A 295 -33.99 59.06 -35.33
C ALA A 295 -34.55 57.69 -34.88
N GLY A 296 -35.39 57.05 -35.71
CA GLY A 296 -35.90 55.70 -35.48
C GLY A 296 -34.79 54.66 -35.44
N ARG A 297 -33.88 54.66 -36.43
CA ARG A 297 -32.70 53.80 -36.46
C ARG A 297 -31.83 53.96 -35.23
N HIS A 298 -31.47 55.20 -34.88
CA HIS A 298 -30.67 55.47 -33.68
C HIS A 298 -31.39 55.01 -32.39
N GLY A 299 -32.72 55.14 -32.32
CA GLY A 299 -33.51 54.63 -31.21
C GLY A 299 -33.50 53.10 -31.12
N ASP A 300 -33.55 52.40 -32.24
CA ASP A 300 -33.49 50.94 -32.29
C ASP A 300 -32.07 50.41 -32.01
N ASP A 301 -31.03 51.06 -32.52
CA ASP A 301 -29.64 50.75 -32.19
C ASP A 301 -29.38 50.90 -30.69
N LEU A 302 -29.91 51.96 -30.07
CA LEU A 302 -29.80 52.16 -28.63
C LEU A 302 -30.51 51.05 -27.84
N LYS A 303 -31.67 50.56 -28.30
CA LYS A 303 -32.37 49.42 -27.69
C LYS A 303 -31.55 48.13 -27.84
N ASN A 304 -30.97 47.89 -29.02
CA ASN A 304 -30.14 46.71 -29.30
C ASN A 304 -28.90 46.68 -28.39
N ILE A 305 -28.19 47.81 -28.29
CA ILE A 305 -27.03 47.95 -27.39
C ILE A 305 -27.47 47.74 -25.93
N LYS A 306 -28.62 48.27 -25.52
CA LYS A 306 -29.16 48.05 -24.16
C LYS A 306 -29.48 46.58 -23.89
N SER A 307 -30.03 45.84 -24.86
CA SER A 307 -30.25 44.40 -24.71
C SER A 307 -28.92 43.64 -24.63
N GLU A 308 -27.94 43.97 -25.46
CA GLU A 308 -26.61 43.34 -25.43
C GLU A 308 -25.91 43.58 -24.09
N ILE A 309 -25.93 44.82 -23.58
CA ILE A 309 -25.42 45.14 -22.24
C ILE A 309 -26.11 44.30 -21.16
N SER A 310 -27.42 44.06 -21.29
CA SER A 310 -28.18 43.27 -20.32
C SER A 310 -27.81 41.78 -20.39
N GLU A 311 -27.55 41.25 -21.59
CA GLU A 311 -27.09 39.87 -21.81
C GLU A 311 -25.67 39.66 -21.31
N LEU A 312 -24.75 40.57 -21.63
CA LEU A 312 -23.38 40.57 -21.11
C LEU A 312 -23.38 40.63 -19.58
N ASN A 313 -24.23 41.46 -18.97
CA ASN A 313 -24.38 41.49 -17.52
C ASN A 313 -24.87 40.15 -16.96
N ARG A 314 -25.83 39.47 -17.62
CA ARG A 314 -26.26 38.12 -17.20
C ARG A 314 -25.13 37.10 -17.33
N MET A 315 -24.33 37.18 -18.39
CA MET A 315 -23.17 36.31 -18.59
C MET A 315 -22.12 36.53 -17.50
N ILE A 316 -21.81 37.80 -17.17
CA ILE A 316 -20.90 38.16 -16.08
C ILE A 316 -21.37 37.57 -14.75
N GLN A 317 -22.66 37.65 -14.43
CA GLN A 317 -23.21 37.07 -13.19
C GLN A 317 -23.11 35.54 -13.17
N ARG A 318 -23.36 34.88 -14.31
CA ARG A 318 -23.20 33.43 -14.44
C ARG A 318 -21.76 33.00 -14.23
N LEU A 319 -20.81 33.67 -14.90
CA LEU A 319 -19.38 33.39 -14.76
C LEU A 319 -18.89 33.64 -13.33
N ARG A 320 -19.37 34.70 -12.67
CA ARG A 320 -19.07 34.94 -11.25
C ARG A 320 -19.57 33.80 -10.36
N ALA A 321 -20.79 33.31 -10.58
CA ALA A 321 -21.33 32.19 -9.83
C ALA A 321 -20.56 30.89 -10.07
N GLU A 322 -20.11 30.65 -11.31
CA GLU A 322 -19.25 29.52 -11.66
C GLU A 322 -17.88 29.61 -10.99
N ILE A 323 -17.25 30.78 -11.00
CA ILE A 323 -15.99 31.03 -10.27
C ILE A 323 -16.15 30.72 -8.78
N GLU A 324 -17.22 31.20 -8.14
CA GLU A 324 -17.45 30.93 -6.71
C GLU A 324 -17.75 29.45 -6.44
N ASN A 325 -18.45 28.76 -7.35
CA ASN A 325 -18.67 27.33 -7.23
C ASN A 325 -17.35 26.53 -7.35
N VAL A 326 -16.51 26.86 -8.34
CA VAL A 326 -15.19 26.22 -8.51
C VAL A 326 -14.27 26.52 -7.32
N LYS A 327 -14.26 27.75 -6.81
CA LYS A 327 -13.51 28.09 -5.58
C LYS A 327 -13.97 27.24 -4.39
N LYS A 328 -15.29 27.07 -4.22
CA LYS A 328 -15.84 26.22 -3.16
C LYS A 328 -15.45 24.75 -3.33
N GLN A 329 -15.49 24.24 -4.56
CA GLN A 329 -15.03 22.88 -4.86
C GLN A 329 -13.54 22.70 -4.54
N ASN A 330 -12.71 23.67 -4.90
CA ASN A 330 -11.28 23.65 -4.61
C ASN A 330 -11.02 23.67 -3.09
N ALA A 331 -11.72 24.54 -2.34
CA ALA A 331 -11.63 24.57 -0.88
C ALA A 331 -12.06 23.24 -0.23
N ASN A 332 -13.12 22.61 -0.74
CA ASN A 332 -13.55 21.30 -0.26
C ASN A 332 -12.53 20.19 -0.57
N LEU A 333 -11.92 20.23 -1.76
CA LEU A 333 -10.87 19.26 -2.13
C LEU A 333 -9.62 19.46 -1.27
N GLN A 334 -9.21 20.71 -1.02
CA GLN A 334 -8.09 20.99 -0.13
C GLN A 334 -8.36 20.47 1.28
N ALA A 335 -9.55 20.71 1.83
CA ALA A 335 -9.92 20.16 3.14
C ALA A 335 -9.90 18.61 3.16
N ALA A 336 -10.35 17.97 2.08
CA ALA A 336 -10.32 16.51 1.96
C ALA A 336 -8.89 15.95 1.85
N ILE A 337 -7.98 16.69 1.20
CA ILE A 337 -6.54 16.36 1.16
C ILE A 337 -5.95 16.49 2.55
N ASP A 338 -6.16 17.62 3.24
CA ASP A 338 -5.63 17.85 4.58
C ASP A 338 -6.12 16.75 5.57
N ASP A 339 -7.41 16.38 5.50
CA ASP A 339 -7.96 15.28 6.31
C ASP A 339 -7.35 13.91 5.97
N ALA A 340 -7.04 13.66 4.69
CA ALA A 340 -6.40 12.42 4.25
C ALA A 340 -4.93 12.36 4.70
N GLU A 341 -4.21 13.48 4.59
CA GLU A 341 -2.83 13.62 5.06
C GLU A 341 -2.76 13.41 6.58
N GLN A 342 -3.63 14.05 7.36
CA GLN A 342 -3.67 13.85 8.82
C GLN A 342 -3.97 12.41 9.20
N ARG A 343 -4.93 11.76 8.53
CA ARG A 343 -5.21 10.33 8.76
C ARG A 343 -4.02 9.44 8.40
N GLY A 344 -3.34 9.73 7.29
CA GLY A 344 -2.12 9.04 6.89
C GLY A 344 -1.00 9.22 7.91
N GLU A 345 -0.77 10.45 8.38
CA GLU A 345 0.25 10.76 9.38
C GLU A 345 -0.03 10.04 10.71
N MET A 346 -1.28 10.00 11.17
CA MET A 346 -1.66 9.24 12.36
C MET A 346 -1.40 7.74 12.21
N ALA A 347 -1.75 7.15 11.05
CA ALA A 347 -1.47 5.73 10.79
C ALA A 347 0.03 5.42 10.76
N LEU A 348 0.84 6.33 10.18
CA LEU A 348 2.30 6.21 10.20
C LEU A 348 2.87 6.32 11.62
N LYS A 349 2.37 7.26 12.43
CA LYS A 349 2.77 7.39 13.84
C LYS A 349 2.47 6.12 14.64
N ASP A 350 1.29 5.52 14.46
CA ASP A 350 0.90 4.28 15.12
C ASP A 350 1.77 3.09 14.67
N ALA A 351 2.00 2.95 13.36
CA ALA A 351 2.89 1.92 12.83
C ALA A 351 4.33 2.07 13.36
N ASN A 352 4.85 3.30 13.38
CA ASN A 352 6.18 3.59 13.94
C ASN A 352 6.26 3.29 15.43
N ALA A 353 5.23 3.64 16.22
CA ALA A 353 5.16 3.29 17.63
C ALA A 353 5.23 1.76 17.82
N LYS A 354 4.47 1.01 17.03
CA LYS A 354 4.49 -0.46 17.06
C LYS A 354 5.85 -1.04 16.68
N VAL A 355 6.56 -0.45 15.71
CA VAL A 355 7.93 -0.85 15.35
C VAL A 355 8.89 -0.59 16.51
N VAL A 356 8.77 0.56 17.19
CA VAL A 356 9.57 0.88 18.38
C VAL A 356 9.32 -0.14 19.50
N ASP A 357 8.06 -0.45 19.79
CA ASP A 357 7.68 -1.43 20.82
C ASP A 357 8.22 -2.83 20.50
N LEU A 358 8.12 -3.28 19.24
CA LEU A 358 8.65 -4.56 18.81
C LEU A 358 10.18 -4.61 18.88
N ASN A 359 10.87 -3.53 18.51
CA ASN A 359 12.33 -3.43 18.66
C ASN A 359 12.75 -3.47 20.14
N ALA A 360 12.00 -2.80 21.03
CA ALA A 360 12.25 -2.84 22.46
C ALA A 360 12.07 -4.27 23.02
N ALA A 361 10.99 -4.95 22.65
CA ALA A 361 10.74 -6.34 23.04
C ALA A 361 11.82 -7.29 22.51
N LEU A 362 12.27 -7.10 21.26
CA LEU A 362 13.37 -7.86 20.67
C LEU A 362 14.68 -7.65 21.43
N GLN A 363 14.99 -6.40 21.81
CA GLN A 363 16.19 -6.11 22.58
C GLN A 363 16.12 -6.74 23.97
N GLN A 364 14.98 -6.65 24.65
CA GLN A 364 14.77 -7.30 25.94
C GLN A 364 14.97 -8.82 25.85
N ALA A 365 14.41 -9.47 24.81
CA ALA A 365 14.59 -10.92 24.61
C ALA A 365 16.06 -11.31 24.35
N LYS A 366 16.82 -10.46 23.65
CA LYS A 366 18.27 -10.65 23.46
C LYS A 366 19.03 -10.54 24.78
N ASP A 367 18.68 -9.55 25.62
CA ASP A 367 19.31 -9.36 26.92
C ASP A 367 18.98 -10.52 27.88
N ASP A 368 17.74 -11.04 27.83
CA ASP A 368 17.33 -12.22 28.59
C ASP A 368 18.08 -13.49 28.14
N LEU A 369 18.27 -13.68 26.82
CA LEU A 369 19.09 -14.77 26.28
C LEU A 369 20.55 -14.66 26.74
N ALA A 370 21.13 -13.46 26.69
CA ALA A 370 22.49 -13.22 27.15
C ALA A 370 22.64 -13.55 28.65
N ARG A 371 21.65 -13.18 29.46
CA ARG A 371 21.61 -13.53 30.90
C ARG A 371 21.54 -15.04 31.11
N LEU A 372 20.66 -15.74 30.39
CA LEU A 372 20.52 -17.19 30.49
C LEU A 372 21.81 -17.93 30.10
N LEU A 373 22.50 -17.47 29.03
CA LEU A 373 23.79 -18.03 28.63
C LEU A 373 24.85 -17.86 29.72
N HIS A 374 24.88 -16.71 30.39
CA HIS A 374 25.78 -16.46 31.51
C HIS A 374 25.50 -17.42 32.67
N ASP A 375 24.22 -17.56 33.08
CA ASP A 375 23.81 -18.48 34.15
C ASP A 375 24.16 -19.94 33.82
N TYR A 376 24.01 -20.36 32.54
CA TYR A 376 24.43 -21.69 32.09
C TYR A 376 25.95 -21.88 32.19
N GLN A 377 26.74 -20.86 31.84
CA GLN A 377 28.19 -20.93 31.93
C GLN A 377 28.67 -21.00 33.40
N GLU A 378 28.03 -20.26 34.30
CA GLU A 378 28.29 -20.36 35.74
C GLU A 378 27.95 -21.76 36.27
N LEU A 379 26.79 -22.30 35.91
CA LEU A 379 26.37 -23.64 36.32
C LEU A 379 27.33 -24.72 35.79
N LEU A 380 27.78 -24.59 34.54
CA LEU A 380 28.79 -25.48 33.96
C LEU A 380 30.10 -25.40 34.75
N THR A 381 30.53 -24.20 35.14
CA THR A 381 31.73 -24.01 35.95
C THR A 381 31.62 -24.71 37.31
N VAL A 382 30.47 -24.58 38.00
CA VAL A 382 30.20 -25.31 39.25
C VAL A 382 30.20 -26.82 39.02
N LYS A 383 29.60 -27.30 37.94
CA LYS A 383 29.59 -28.73 37.60
C LYS A 383 31.00 -29.28 37.41
N LEU A 384 31.86 -28.55 36.69
CA LEU A 384 33.26 -28.94 36.50
C LEU A 384 34.03 -28.96 37.83
N ALA A 385 33.78 -27.99 38.72
CA ALA A 385 34.37 -28.01 40.07
C ALA A 385 33.93 -29.24 40.87
N LEU A 386 32.64 -29.58 40.84
CA LEU A 386 32.10 -30.77 41.51
C LEU A 386 32.66 -32.07 40.92
N ASP A 387 32.84 -32.17 39.60
CA ASP A 387 33.48 -33.34 38.97
C ASP A 387 34.92 -33.52 39.48
N ILE A 388 35.66 -32.42 39.63
CA ILE A 388 37.01 -32.43 40.21
C ILE A 388 36.95 -32.92 41.65
N GLU A 389 36.04 -32.40 42.48
CA GLU A 389 35.87 -32.85 43.86
C GLU A 389 35.55 -34.35 43.93
N ILE A 390 34.60 -34.85 43.13
CA ILE A 390 34.27 -36.28 43.05
C ILE A 390 35.49 -37.11 42.64
N ALA A 391 36.24 -36.66 41.63
CA ALA A 391 37.46 -37.35 41.21
C ALA A 391 38.53 -37.38 42.32
N THR A 392 38.66 -36.31 43.11
CA THR A 392 39.55 -36.28 44.28
C THR A 392 39.07 -37.20 45.40
N TYR A 393 37.77 -37.23 45.71
CA TYR A 393 37.21 -38.14 46.71
C TYR A 393 37.36 -39.61 46.29
N ARG A 394 37.15 -39.94 45.02
CA ARG A 394 37.40 -41.29 44.47
C ARG A 394 38.86 -41.72 44.65
N LYS A 395 39.82 -40.86 44.30
CA LYS A 395 41.25 -41.14 44.52
C LYS A 395 41.60 -41.36 45.99
N LEU A 396 40.97 -40.63 46.91
CA LEU A 396 41.21 -40.79 48.33
C LEU A 396 40.65 -42.13 48.84
N LEU A 397 39.46 -42.53 48.37
CA LEU A 397 38.87 -43.84 48.66
C LEU A 397 39.73 -44.98 48.09
N GLU A 398 40.15 -44.90 46.83
CA GLU A 398 41.06 -45.88 46.21
C GLU A 398 42.38 -46.01 46.99
N GLY A 399 42.87 -44.89 47.56
CA GLY A 399 44.05 -44.89 48.44
C GLY A 399 43.81 -45.61 49.79
N GLU A 400 42.62 -45.48 50.37
CA GLU A 400 42.23 -46.24 51.58
C GLU A 400 41.96 -47.71 51.27
N GLU A 401 41.33 -48.04 50.13
CA GLU A 401 41.17 -49.42 49.65
C GLU A 401 42.54 -50.07 49.40
N CYS A 402 43.49 -49.36 48.78
CA CYS A 402 44.87 -49.83 48.66
C CYS A 402 45.54 -50.08 50.02
N ARG A 403 45.18 -49.32 51.06
CA ARG A 403 45.71 -49.50 52.41
C ARG A 403 45.08 -50.70 53.12
N LEU A 404 43.78 -50.93 52.90
CA LEU A 404 43.07 -52.12 53.37
C LEU A 404 43.53 -53.39 52.64
N ASP A 405 43.75 -53.33 51.32
CA ASP A 405 44.32 -54.43 50.52
C ASP A 405 45.80 -54.68 50.83
N MET A 406 46.52 -53.68 51.36
CA MET A 406 47.86 -53.87 51.92
C MET A 406 47.84 -54.52 53.31
N GLU A 407 46.74 -54.38 54.07
CA GLU A 407 46.51 -55.04 55.36
C GLU A 407 45.93 -56.47 55.19
N THR A 408 45.27 -56.76 54.07
CA THR A 408 44.91 -58.11 53.61
C THR A 408 45.60 -58.44 52.29
N GLY A 409 46.91 -58.72 52.38
CA GLY A 409 47.77 -58.85 51.20
C GLY A 409 47.27 -59.80 50.12
N LEU A 410 47.34 -59.34 48.86
CA LEU A 410 48.04 -59.97 47.74
C LEU A 410 48.15 -58.96 46.59
N ALA A 411 49.38 -58.66 46.20
CA ALA A 411 49.72 -57.78 45.09
C ALA A 411 49.31 -58.39 43.74
N GLN A 412 48.66 -57.60 42.87
CA GLN A 412 48.77 -57.79 41.43
C GLN A 412 48.44 -56.51 40.63
N GLY A 413 49.42 -56.05 39.85
CA GLY A 413 49.16 -55.49 38.52
C GLY A 413 49.01 -53.98 38.40
N ASP A 414 50.15 -53.27 38.45
CA ASP A 414 50.34 -51.99 37.78
C ASP A 414 49.99 -52.08 36.27
N MET A 415 48.89 -51.46 35.86
CA MET A 415 48.68 -51.00 34.49
C MET A 415 47.55 -49.95 34.48
N GLY A 416 47.88 -48.65 34.37
CA GLY A 416 46.84 -47.64 34.13
C GLY A 416 47.21 -46.16 34.28
N GLN A 417 48.41 -45.80 34.75
CA GLN A 417 48.74 -44.38 35.00
C GLN A 417 49.24 -43.56 33.78
N LYS A 418 48.87 -43.94 32.53
CA LYS A 418 49.26 -43.17 31.34
C LYS A 418 48.13 -42.55 30.51
N GLU A 419 46.86 -42.72 30.88
CA GLU A 419 45.74 -42.17 30.11
C GLU A 419 45.05 -40.96 30.77
N ILE A 420 45.20 -40.74 32.07
CA ILE A 420 44.49 -39.63 32.77
C ILE A 420 45.15 -38.26 32.52
N PHE A 421 46.42 -38.21 32.09
CA PHE A 421 47.10 -36.95 31.78
C PHE A 421 47.01 -36.52 30.32
N LYS A 422 46.43 -37.35 29.44
CA LYS A 422 46.25 -37.02 28.01
C LYS A 422 44.88 -36.42 27.70
N SER A 423 43.88 -36.62 28.57
CA SER A 423 42.54 -36.03 28.44
C SER A 423 42.41 -34.61 28.99
N LEU A 424 43.45 -34.07 29.65
CA LEU A 424 43.49 -32.70 30.16
C LEU A 424 44.25 -31.70 29.25
N SER A 425 44.70 -32.14 28.06
CA SER A 425 45.46 -31.30 27.13
C SER A 425 44.90 -31.27 25.70
N LEU A 426 43.66 -31.70 25.48
CA LEU A 426 43.03 -31.58 24.16
C LEU A 426 41.67 -30.90 24.29
N GLY A 427 41.76 -29.60 24.47
CA GLY A 427 40.65 -28.65 24.44
C GLY A 427 41.13 -27.27 24.02
N GLU A 428 42.16 -27.19 23.17
CA GLU A 428 42.28 -26.08 22.21
C GLU A 428 41.12 -26.22 21.23
N LEU A 429 39.93 -25.84 21.68
CA LEU A 429 38.95 -25.26 20.79
C LEU A 429 39.55 -23.91 20.42
N GLY A 430 40.14 -23.87 19.22
CA GLY A 430 40.22 -22.64 18.46
C GLY A 430 38.83 -22.05 18.43
N VAL A 431 38.58 -21.11 19.34
CA VAL A 431 37.66 -20.02 19.10
C VAL A 431 38.34 -19.24 17.99
N GLU A 432 37.97 -19.57 16.76
CA GLU A 432 38.05 -18.60 15.69
C GLU A 432 37.48 -17.30 16.23
N GLU A 433 38.36 -16.32 16.20
CA GLU A 433 38.20 -14.92 16.47
C GLU A 433 36.97 -14.38 15.73
N THR A 434 35.78 -14.56 16.32
CA THR A 434 34.63 -13.68 16.10
C THR A 434 34.50 -12.80 17.33
N GLY A 435 35.52 -11.98 17.52
CA GLY A 435 35.44 -10.82 18.38
C GLY A 435 34.38 -9.88 17.84
N SER A 436 33.19 -9.91 18.45
CA SER A 436 32.27 -8.78 18.42
C SER A 436 31.79 -8.53 19.83
N LEU A 437 32.55 -7.70 20.57
CA LEU A 437 31.93 -6.72 21.45
C LEU A 437 32.91 -5.59 21.76
N VAL A 438 32.87 -4.51 20.97
CA VAL A 438 32.94 -3.16 21.53
C VAL A 438 31.89 -2.31 20.83
N MET A 439 30.93 -1.86 21.63
CA MET A 439 30.06 -0.74 21.32
C MET A 439 30.85 0.41 20.68
N GLY A 440 30.45 0.79 19.47
CA GLY A 440 30.91 1.99 18.81
C GLY A 440 29.82 2.52 17.91
N ASN A 441 28.89 3.28 18.48
CA ASN A 441 28.02 4.19 17.73
C ASN A 441 28.89 5.04 16.78
N SER A 442 28.89 4.76 15.47
CA SER A 442 29.26 5.73 14.44
C SER A 442 28.82 5.29 13.03
N LEU A 443 27.51 5.18 12.81
CA LEU A 443 26.95 5.12 11.46
C LEU A 443 26.49 6.52 10.98
N PRO A 444 27.43 7.44 10.66
CA PRO A 444 27.12 8.42 9.62
C PRO A 444 28.18 8.55 8.52
N PHE A 445 29.37 7.95 8.66
CA PHE A 445 30.46 8.24 7.71
C PHE A 445 30.44 7.40 6.42
N GLU A 446 30.06 6.13 6.46
CA GLU A 446 30.02 5.30 5.23
C GLU A 446 28.83 5.62 4.31
N SER A 447 27.65 5.93 4.85
CA SER A 447 26.54 6.44 4.05
C SER A 447 26.86 7.81 3.44
N ALA A 448 27.60 8.67 4.15
CA ALA A 448 28.01 9.96 3.61
C ALA A 448 29.00 9.79 2.43
N ILE A 449 29.95 8.85 2.51
CA ILE A 449 30.90 8.58 1.42
C ILE A 449 30.18 8.00 0.20
N SER A 450 29.20 7.11 0.37
CA SER A 450 28.41 6.55 -0.73
C SER A 450 27.53 7.61 -1.43
N ILE A 451 26.91 8.50 -0.66
CA ILE A 451 26.14 9.64 -1.20
C ILE A 451 27.08 10.65 -1.90
N PHE A 452 28.27 10.88 -1.37
CA PHE A 452 29.25 11.78 -1.99
C PHE A 452 29.74 11.24 -3.33
N TRP A 453 30.04 9.94 -3.43
CA TRP A 453 30.48 9.30 -4.67
C TRP A 453 29.38 9.25 -5.73
N THR A 454 28.13 9.00 -5.35
CA THR A 454 27.00 9.01 -6.29
C THR A 454 26.73 10.42 -6.83
N VAL A 455 26.80 11.45 -5.97
CA VAL A 455 26.68 12.85 -6.41
C VAL A 455 27.85 13.26 -7.33
N LEU A 456 29.08 12.83 -7.03
CA LEU A 456 30.25 13.11 -7.88
C LEU A 456 30.16 12.44 -9.26
N ILE A 457 29.64 11.21 -9.32
CA ILE A 457 29.40 10.48 -10.58
C ILE A 457 28.33 11.19 -11.42
N VAL A 458 27.24 11.64 -10.80
CA VAL A 458 26.16 12.35 -11.51
C VAL A 458 26.65 13.71 -12.03
N ILE A 459 27.41 14.48 -11.23
CA ILE A 459 28.00 15.75 -11.68
C ILE A 459 29.00 15.53 -12.82
N SER A 460 29.83 14.49 -12.74
CA SER A 460 30.79 14.17 -13.81
C SER A 460 30.11 13.73 -15.11
N LEU A 461 28.98 13.03 -15.03
CA LEU A 461 28.18 12.63 -16.20
C LEU A 461 27.47 13.82 -16.84
N ILE A 462 26.95 14.75 -16.04
CA ILE A 462 26.32 15.99 -16.54
C ILE A 462 27.36 16.89 -17.22
N SER A 463 28.57 17.01 -16.64
CA SER A 463 29.66 17.81 -17.23
C SER A 463 30.26 17.21 -18.50
N ALA A 464 30.06 15.91 -18.78
CA ALA A 464 30.49 15.26 -20.01
C ALA A 464 29.42 15.31 -21.13
N SER A 465 28.20 15.73 -20.78
CA SER A 465 27.05 15.80 -21.71
C SER A 465 26.72 17.23 -22.18
N MET A 466 27.38 18.25 -21.64
CA MET A 466 27.45 19.62 -22.20
C MET A 466 28.79 19.81 -22.88
#